data_AF-A0A7G2CIB5-F1
#
_entry.id   AF-A0A7G2CIB5-F1
#
_cell.length_a   1.000
_cell.length_b   1.000
_cell.length_c   1.000
_cell.angle_alpha   90.00
_cell.angle_beta   90.00
_cell.angle_gamma   90.00
#
_symmetry.space_group_name_H-M   'P 1'
#
loop_
_entity.id
_entity.type
_entity.pdbx_description
1 polymer ?
#
loop_
_entity_poly.entity_id
_entity_poly.type
_entity_poly.pdbx_seq_one_letter_code
_entity_poly.pdbx_strand_id
1 'polypeptide(L)'
;MRSSLLRRVPSYPSPHSQFPLPAPKFRKTAVEWRYHYGHGARLGQYGPLRDRADYEHADGTPIAITRSRFAFQHHTDHLLVQLIRAGAAVERYEEERLLPAVPGTAEQRAWDVSIPLYLQDVDEKGKAPVPSSVLGRHLEEVFADRQTAAPTQVEDRHSGESLEPNTLFATYDPSAFVVSENDRTSSIEQKRPIWSRRRWALNDNFMVPKSPKPKNTIKGE
;
A
#
# COMPACT_ATOMS: atom_id res chain seq x y z
N MET A 1 6.89 -51.26 15.32
CA MET A 1 6.50 -49.84 15.18
C MET A 1 5.80 -49.68 13.83
N ARG A 2 4.46 -49.62 13.82
CA ARG A 2 3.65 -49.62 12.59
C ARG A 2 3.52 -48.20 12.05
N SER A 3 3.81 -48.05 10.76
CA SER A 3 3.82 -46.81 9.98
C SER A 3 2.46 -46.10 9.97
N SER A 4 2.37 -44.96 10.68
CA SER A 4 1.21 -44.05 10.68
C SER A 4 1.13 -43.13 9.44
N LEU A 5 1.96 -43.39 8.41
CA LEU A 5 2.12 -42.53 7.23
C LEU A 5 1.12 -42.79 6.10
N LEU A 6 0.34 -43.88 6.14
CA LEU A 6 -0.50 -44.30 5.01
C LEU A 6 -1.82 -43.53 4.83
N ARG A 7 -2.12 -42.54 5.70
CA ARG A 7 -3.38 -41.75 5.64
C ARG A 7 -3.21 -40.24 5.75
N ARG A 8 -2.00 -39.71 5.55
CA ARG A 8 -1.77 -38.25 5.60
C ARG A 8 -1.83 -37.67 4.20
N VAL A 9 -2.68 -36.66 4.02
CA VAL A 9 -2.65 -35.81 2.82
C VAL A 9 -1.25 -35.20 2.72
N PRO A 10 -0.56 -35.33 1.58
CA PRO A 10 0.77 -34.75 1.40
C PRO A 10 0.72 -33.22 1.51
N SER A 11 1.72 -32.64 2.16
CA SER A 11 1.88 -31.19 2.22
C SER A 11 2.54 -30.70 0.93
N TYR A 12 1.91 -29.74 0.25
CA TYR A 12 2.42 -29.14 -0.97
C TYR A 12 2.90 -27.71 -0.72
N PRO A 13 4.01 -27.29 -1.35
CA PRO A 13 4.46 -25.90 -1.29
C PRO A 13 3.47 -24.99 -2.03
N SER A 14 3.38 -23.73 -1.59
CA SER A 14 2.56 -22.73 -2.29
C SER A 14 3.02 -22.60 -3.75
N PRO A 15 2.10 -22.73 -4.73
CA PRO A 15 2.42 -22.57 -6.15
C PRO A 15 2.47 -21.10 -6.58
N HIS A 16 2.01 -20.18 -5.73
CA HIS A 16 1.95 -18.76 -6.06
C HIS A 16 3.23 -18.03 -5.67
N SER A 17 3.59 -17.01 -6.46
CA SER A 17 4.70 -16.12 -6.15
C SER A 17 4.43 -15.36 -4.85
N GLN A 18 5.50 -15.00 -4.12
CA GLN A 18 5.41 -14.24 -2.86
C GLN A 18 5.21 -12.74 -3.13
N PHE A 19 4.26 -12.40 -4.00
CA PHE A 19 3.90 -11.02 -4.29
C PHE A 19 3.08 -10.46 -3.10
N PRO A 20 3.38 -9.25 -2.61
CA PRO A 20 2.77 -8.73 -1.38
C PRO A 20 1.28 -8.40 -1.53
N LEU A 21 0.79 -8.14 -2.75
CA LEU A 21 -0.62 -7.83 -2.99
C LEU A 21 -1.42 -9.10 -3.33
N PRO A 22 -2.72 -9.15 -2.95
CA PRO A 22 -3.57 -10.32 -3.21
C PRO A 22 -3.84 -10.56 -4.71
N ALA A 23 -3.69 -9.52 -5.53
CA ALA A 23 -3.77 -9.57 -6.97
C ALA A 23 -2.67 -8.69 -7.56
N PRO A 24 -2.10 -9.05 -8.73
CA PRO A 24 -2.32 -10.28 -9.50
C PRO A 24 -1.74 -11.55 -8.87
N LYS A 25 -2.40 -12.70 -9.07
CA LYS A 25 -1.96 -14.01 -8.56
C LYS A 25 -1.04 -14.73 -9.55
N PHE A 26 0.25 -14.42 -9.50
CA PHE A 26 1.24 -15.12 -10.33
C PHE A 26 1.55 -16.51 -9.80
N ARG A 27 1.73 -17.48 -10.71
CA ARG A 27 2.35 -18.77 -10.37
C ARG A 27 3.86 -18.56 -10.27
N LYS A 28 4.52 -19.26 -9.33
CA LYS A 28 5.98 -19.27 -9.21
C LYS A 28 6.61 -19.65 -10.55
N THR A 29 7.56 -18.81 -10.97
CA THR A 29 8.42 -19.12 -12.11
C THR A 29 9.36 -20.28 -11.80
N ALA A 30 9.97 -20.88 -12.82
CA ALA A 30 11.00 -21.92 -12.62
C ALA A 30 12.20 -21.41 -11.80
N VAL A 31 12.48 -20.10 -11.86
CA VAL A 31 13.53 -19.45 -11.05
C VAL A 31 13.12 -19.40 -9.58
N GLU A 32 11.89 -18.99 -9.27
CA GLU A 32 11.36 -18.99 -7.90
C GLU A 32 11.31 -20.38 -7.28
N TRP A 33 11.00 -21.41 -8.08
CA TRP A 33 11.11 -22.79 -7.63
C TRP A 33 12.55 -23.16 -7.27
N ARG A 34 13.55 -22.71 -8.03
CA ARG A 34 14.96 -22.95 -7.67
C ARG A 34 15.34 -22.29 -6.36
N TYR A 35 14.95 -21.03 -6.15
CA TYR A 35 15.13 -20.35 -4.86
C TYR A 35 14.41 -21.08 -3.72
N HIS A 36 13.18 -21.55 -3.94
CA HIS A 36 12.42 -22.32 -2.96
C HIS A 36 13.14 -23.62 -2.55
N TYR A 37 13.85 -24.27 -3.47
CA TYR A 37 14.64 -25.47 -3.19
C TYR A 37 16.10 -25.17 -2.80
N GLY A 38 16.40 -23.95 -2.36
CA GLY A 38 17.72 -23.59 -1.80
C GLY A 38 18.85 -23.43 -2.82
N HIS A 39 18.52 -23.32 -4.11
CA HIS A 39 19.49 -22.95 -5.15
C HIS A 39 19.47 -21.44 -5.39
N GLY A 40 20.47 -20.93 -6.10
CA GLY A 40 20.45 -19.55 -6.59
C GLY A 40 19.57 -19.36 -7.83
N ALA A 41 19.73 -18.21 -8.50
CA ALA A 41 19.07 -17.95 -9.78
C ALA A 41 19.39 -19.02 -10.83
N ARG A 42 20.60 -19.58 -10.74
CA ARG A 42 21.15 -20.66 -11.59
C ARG A 42 21.45 -21.90 -10.74
N LEU A 43 21.34 -23.08 -11.34
CA LEU A 43 21.53 -24.37 -10.66
C LEU A 43 22.92 -24.55 -10.03
N GLY A 44 23.98 -24.02 -10.65
CA GLY A 44 25.36 -24.19 -10.17
C GLY A 44 25.90 -23.06 -9.28
N GLN A 45 25.05 -22.17 -8.76
CA GLN A 45 25.49 -21.01 -7.96
C GLN A 45 25.56 -21.33 -6.46
N TYR A 46 24.54 -22.00 -5.93
CA TYR A 46 24.41 -22.41 -4.53
C TYR A 46 23.70 -23.76 -4.47
N GLY A 47 23.78 -24.42 -3.31
CA GLY A 47 23.09 -25.68 -3.06
C GLY A 47 23.92 -26.91 -3.42
N PRO A 48 23.31 -28.10 -3.39
CA PRO A 48 24.03 -29.37 -3.39
C PRO A 48 24.83 -29.63 -4.67
N LEU A 49 24.41 -29.06 -5.80
CA LEU A 49 25.11 -29.20 -7.09
C LEU A 49 26.47 -28.49 -7.11
N ARG A 50 26.73 -27.55 -6.20
CA ARG A 50 28.01 -26.85 -6.07
C ARG A 50 28.78 -27.29 -4.82
N ASP A 51 28.06 -27.74 -3.80
CA ASP A 51 28.65 -28.09 -2.50
C ASP A 51 29.18 -29.51 -2.42
N ARG A 52 28.61 -30.44 -3.19
CA ARG A 52 29.10 -31.81 -3.27
C ARG A 52 30.30 -31.90 -4.20
N ALA A 53 31.23 -32.78 -3.85
CA ALA A 53 32.32 -33.14 -4.75
C ALA A 53 31.75 -33.83 -6.01
N ASP A 54 32.37 -33.56 -7.16
CA ASP A 54 31.93 -34.13 -8.44
C ASP A 54 32.12 -35.66 -8.49
N TYR A 55 33.15 -36.16 -7.81
CA TYR A 55 33.45 -37.59 -7.68
C TYR A 55 34.25 -37.87 -6.40
N GLU A 56 34.36 -39.15 -6.06
CA GLU A 56 35.24 -39.71 -5.05
C GLU A 56 36.03 -40.89 -5.66
N HIS A 57 37.20 -41.21 -5.09
CA HIS A 57 37.94 -42.40 -5.51
C HIS A 57 37.24 -43.67 -5.00
N ALA A 58 37.47 -44.82 -5.67
CA ALA A 58 36.78 -46.08 -5.36
C ALA A 58 37.09 -46.64 -3.96
N ASP A 59 38.21 -46.23 -3.37
CA ASP A 59 38.62 -46.53 -1.99
C ASP A 59 37.99 -45.56 -0.96
N GLY A 60 37.20 -44.58 -1.42
CA GLY A 60 36.60 -43.53 -0.60
C GLY A 60 37.50 -42.32 -0.36
N THR A 61 38.67 -42.23 -1.00
CA THR A 61 39.53 -41.05 -0.88
C THR A 61 38.85 -39.84 -1.54
N PRO A 62 38.71 -38.69 -0.83
CA PRO A 62 38.05 -37.50 -1.37
C PRO A 62 38.94 -36.74 -2.36
N ILE A 63 38.33 -35.86 -3.17
CA ILE A 63 39.06 -34.98 -4.08
C ILE A 63 39.82 -33.87 -3.34
N ALA A 64 40.96 -33.44 -3.89
CA ALA A 64 41.71 -32.30 -3.39
C ALA A 64 40.93 -30.97 -3.54
N ILE A 65 41.17 -30.03 -2.63
CA ILE A 65 40.52 -28.72 -2.64
C ILE A 65 41.10 -27.88 -3.79
N THR A 66 40.25 -27.58 -4.77
CA THR A 66 40.62 -26.68 -5.86
C THR A 66 40.64 -25.22 -5.39
N ARG A 67 41.40 -24.37 -6.09
CA ARG A 67 41.45 -22.93 -5.80
C ARG A 67 40.05 -22.28 -5.88
N SER A 68 39.21 -22.72 -6.82
CA SER A 68 37.84 -22.23 -6.95
C SER A 68 36.95 -22.68 -5.79
N ARG A 69 37.13 -23.90 -5.27
CA ARG A 69 36.42 -24.38 -4.07
C ARG A 69 36.83 -23.59 -2.84
N PHE A 70 38.12 -23.29 -2.67
CA PHE A 70 38.61 -22.44 -1.58
C PHE A 70 38.04 -21.01 -1.67
N ALA A 71 38.07 -20.39 -2.85
CA ALA A 71 37.49 -19.06 -3.04
C ALA A 71 35.97 -19.03 -2.77
N PHE A 72 35.26 -20.10 -3.13
CA PHE A 72 33.84 -20.24 -2.82
C PHE A 72 33.59 -20.36 -1.31
N GLN A 73 34.39 -21.14 -0.59
CA GLN A 73 34.30 -21.22 0.88
C GLN A 73 34.58 -19.86 1.53
N HIS A 74 35.60 -19.15 1.05
CA HIS A 74 35.88 -17.79 1.53
C HIS A 74 34.70 -16.83 1.27
N HIS A 75 34.01 -16.97 0.12
CA HIS A 75 32.80 -16.18 -0.16
C HIS A 75 31.65 -16.52 0.81
N THR A 76 31.42 -17.81 1.10
CA THR A 76 30.39 -18.19 2.09
C THR A 76 30.71 -17.68 3.49
N ASP A 77 31.97 -17.77 3.89
CA ASP A 77 32.43 -17.25 5.19
C ASP A 77 32.31 -15.72 5.23
N HIS A 78 32.58 -15.05 4.11
CA HIS A 78 32.40 -13.60 4.01
C HIS A 78 30.95 -13.16 4.20
N LEU A 79 29.97 -13.91 3.66
CA LEU A 79 28.54 -13.63 3.91
C LEU A 79 28.18 -13.77 5.39
N LEU A 80 28.76 -14.76 6.09
CA LEU A 80 28.58 -14.90 7.54
C LEU A 80 29.19 -13.74 8.30
N VAL A 81 30.41 -13.32 7.92
CA VAL A 81 31.07 -12.16 8.53
C VAL A 81 30.27 -10.88 8.31
N GLN A 82 29.68 -10.68 7.12
CA GLN A 82 28.78 -9.55 6.86
C GLN A 82 27.57 -9.56 7.80
N LEU A 83 26.91 -10.72 7.95
CA LEU A 83 25.76 -10.87 8.84
C LEU A 83 26.13 -10.57 10.30
N ILE A 84 27.23 -11.13 10.79
CA ILE A 84 27.68 -10.94 12.18
C ILE A 84 28.06 -9.48 12.43
N ARG A 85 28.80 -8.85 11.51
CA ARG A 85 29.21 -7.44 11.65
C ARG A 85 28.02 -6.49 11.57
N ALA A 86 27.04 -6.78 10.70
CA ALA A 86 25.82 -5.98 10.62
C ALA A 86 25.00 -6.11 11.91
N GLY A 87 24.82 -7.32 12.45
CA GLY A 87 24.16 -7.55 13.73
C GLY A 87 24.85 -6.84 14.89
N ALA A 88 26.16 -7.00 15.03
CA ALA A 88 26.95 -6.34 16.06
C ALA A 88 26.92 -4.81 15.96
N ALA A 89 26.84 -4.25 14.74
CA ALA A 89 26.67 -2.81 14.56
C ALA A 89 25.30 -2.33 15.09
N VAL A 90 24.23 -3.08 14.82
CA VAL A 90 22.88 -2.76 15.34
C VAL A 90 22.83 -2.85 16.85
N GLU A 91 23.41 -3.89 17.46
CA GLU A 91 23.50 -4.04 18.93
C GLU A 91 24.22 -2.85 19.57
N ARG A 92 25.36 -2.44 18.99
CA ARG A 92 26.07 -1.24 19.44
C ARG A 92 25.25 0.04 19.30
N TYR A 93 24.55 0.22 18.18
CA TYR A 93 23.67 1.38 18.00
C TYR A 93 22.51 1.40 19.01
N GLU A 94 22.03 0.23 19.43
CA GLU A 94 21.02 0.12 20.48
C GLU A 94 21.58 0.49 21.85
N GLU A 95 22.75 -0.03 22.23
CA GLU A 95 23.46 0.31 23.47
C GLU A 95 23.78 1.81 23.57
N GLU A 96 24.23 2.40 22.46
CA GLU A 96 24.53 3.84 22.34
C GLU A 96 23.23 4.69 22.18
N ARG A 97 22.05 4.06 22.12
CA ARG A 97 20.72 4.70 21.91
C ARG A 97 20.65 5.59 20.67
N LEU A 98 21.36 5.20 19.61
CA LEU A 98 21.38 5.88 18.31
C LEU A 98 20.27 5.40 17.38
N LEU A 99 19.61 4.28 17.68
CA LEU A 99 18.43 3.82 16.94
C LEU A 99 17.22 4.72 17.25
N PRO A 100 16.68 5.46 16.27
CA PRO A 100 15.55 6.33 16.50
C PRO A 100 14.27 5.52 16.72
N ALA A 101 13.42 5.98 17.63
CA ALA A 101 12.09 5.39 17.86
C ALA A 101 11.12 5.67 16.70
N VAL A 102 11.38 6.73 15.91
CA VAL A 102 10.56 7.12 14.77
C VAL A 102 11.05 6.37 13.52
N PRO A 103 10.18 5.61 12.83
CA PRO A 103 10.54 4.91 11.60
C PRO A 103 10.91 5.85 10.45
N GLY A 104 11.85 5.38 9.63
CA GLY A 104 12.25 6.06 8.40
C GLY A 104 13.18 7.26 8.61
N THR A 105 13.81 7.69 7.53
CA THR A 105 14.63 8.91 7.54
C THR A 105 13.76 10.16 7.46
N ALA A 106 14.33 11.34 7.73
CA ALA A 106 13.60 12.60 7.59
C ALA A 106 13.09 12.83 6.14
N GLU A 107 13.91 12.45 5.15
CA GLU A 107 13.54 12.53 3.73
C GLU A 107 12.38 11.60 3.39
N GLN A 108 12.41 10.36 3.88
CA GLN A 108 11.31 9.41 3.67
C GLN A 108 10.01 9.91 4.31
N ARG A 109 10.07 10.44 5.54
CA ARG A 109 8.89 10.99 6.24
C ARG A 109 8.30 12.23 5.57
N ALA A 110 9.12 13.04 4.91
CA ALA A 110 8.62 14.21 4.17
C ALA A 110 7.90 13.81 2.87
N TRP A 111 8.25 12.66 2.29
CA TRP A 111 7.70 12.19 1.03
C TRP A 111 6.52 11.22 1.22
N ASP A 112 6.61 10.31 2.19
CA ASP A 112 5.64 9.23 2.39
C ASP A 112 4.57 9.60 3.42
N VAL A 113 3.36 9.87 2.93
CA VAL A 113 2.19 10.21 3.75
C VAL A 113 1.66 9.02 4.54
N SER A 114 2.10 7.79 4.24
CA SER A 114 1.69 6.60 4.99
C SER A 114 2.42 6.47 6.34
N ILE A 115 3.55 7.17 6.51
CA ILE A 115 4.24 7.23 7.80
C ILE A 115 3.49 8.21 8.70
N PRO A 116 3.01 7.79 9.89
CA PRO A 116 2.27 8.67 10.78
C PRO A 116 3.08 9.91 11.21
N LEU A 117 2.38 11.00 11.52
CA LEU A 117 3.01 12.16 12.14
C LEU A 117 3.28 11.87 13.63
N TYR A 118 4.55 11.74 13.99
CA TYR A 118 4.99 11.52 15.37
C TYR A 118 5.04 12.83 16.16
N LEU A 119 3.86 13.42 16.42
CA LEU A 119 3.69 14.60 17.27
C LEU A 119 3.49 14.15 18.73
N GLN A 120 4.16 14.80 19.70
CA GLN A 120 4.07 14.41 21.13
C GLN A 120 2.82 14.98 21.83
N ASP A 121 2.54 16.26 21.62
CA ASP A 121 1.53 17.00 22.42
C ASP A 121 0.30 17.45 21.61
N VAL A 122 0.24 17.10 20.32
CA VAL A 122 -0.79 17.59 19.40
C VAL A 122 -1.42 16.41 18.69
N ASP A 123 -2.74 16.45 18.53
CA ASP A 123 -3.44 15.53 17.65
C ASP A 123 -2.95 15.72 16.20
N GLU A 124 -2.66 14.62 15.52
CA GLU A 124 -2.23 14.57 14.11
C GLU A 124 -3.22 15.29 13.19
N LYS A 125 -4.52 15.25 13.50
CA LYS A 125 -5.57 15.89 12.71
C LYS A 125 -5.94 17.29 13.20
N GLY A 126 -5.23 17.79 14.22
CA GLY A 126 -5.52 19.04 14.91
C GLY A 126 -6.78 18.98 15.77
N LYS A 127 -6.91 19.90 16.72
CA LYS A 127 -8.15 20.12 17.46
C LYS A 127 -9.18 20.72 16.49
N ALA A 128 -10.38 20.14 16.38
CA ALA A 128 -11.45 20.71 15.56
C ALA A 128 -11.62 22.21 15.88
N PRO A 129 -11.78 23.09 14.87
CA PRO A 129 -11.89 24.53 15.11
C PRO A 129 -13.11 24.79 16.00
N VAL A 130 -12.85 25.22 17.23
CA VAL A 130 -13.90 25.80 18.08
C VAL A 130 -14.05 27.25 17.63
N PRO A 131 -15.23 27.71 17.19
CA PRO A 131 -15.41 29.11 16.79
C PRO A 131 -15.13 30.02 17.99
N SER A 132 -14.00 30.73 17.95
CA SER A 132 -13.50 31.60 19.03
C SER A 132 -14.06 33.04 18.96
N SER A 133 -14.90 33.33 17.97
CA SER A 133 -15.32 34.69 17.62
C SER A 133 -16.84 34.83 17.61
N VAL A 134 -17.35 35.88 18.25
CA VAL A 134 -18.77 36.30 18.20
C VAL A 134 -19.19 36.61 16.76
N LEU A 135 -18.27 37.10 15.93
CA LEU A 135 -18.49 37.37 14.51
C LEU A 135 -18.56 36.07 13.69
N GLY A 136 -17.82 35.04 14.11
CA GLY A 136 -17.94 33.67 13.60
C GLY A 136 -19.29 33.04 13.94
N ARG A 137 -19.76 33.23 15.19
CA ARG A 137 -21.10 32.79 15.60
C ARG A 137 -22.22 33.48 14.83
N HIS A 138 -22.11 34.78 14.58
CA HIS A 138 -23.14 35.52 13.85
C HIS A 138 -23.17 35.15 12.35
N LEU A 139 -22.01 34.89 11.74
CA LEU A 139 -21.95 34.36 10.38
C LEU A 139 -22.54 32.94 10.31
N GLU A 140 -22.21 32.06 11.27
CA GLU A 140 -22.84 30.74 11.38
C GLU A 140 -24.36 30.84 11.50
N GLU A 141 -24.88 31.75 12.32
CA GLU A 141 -26.32 31.98 12.52
C GLU A 141 -27.01 32.43 11.22
N VAL A 142 -26.42 33.38 10.49
CA VAL A 142 -26.96 33.87 9.20
C VAL A 142 -26.92 32.80 8.10
N PHE A 143 -25.91 31.93 8.10
CA PHE A 143 -25.83 30.81 7.16
C PHE A 143 -26.71 29.62 7.58
N ALA A 144 -26.94 29.40 8.87
CA ALA A 144 -27.85 28.39 9.40
C ALA A 144 -29.32 28.72 9.11
N ASP A 145 -29.73 29.98 9.23
CA ASP A 145 -31.12 30.40 8.95
C ASP A 145 -31.49 30.35 7.45
N ARG A 146 -30.50 30.30 6.56
CA ARG A 146 -30.72 30.07 5.12
C ARG A 146 -30.92 28.60 4.76
N GLN A 147 -30.70 27.68 5.70
CA GLN A 147 -31.03 26.28 5.51
C GLN A 147 -32.53 26.11 5.80
N THR A 148 -33.24 25.51 4.84
CA THR A 148 -34.68 25.31 4.85
C THR A 148 -35.17 24.85 6.22
N ALA A 149 -35.96 25.68 6.90
CA ALA A 149 -36.57 25.34 8.17
C ALA A 149 -37.42 24.06 8.05
N ALA A 150 -37.37 23.22 9.08
CA ALA A 150 -38.27 22.09 9.19
C ALA A 150 -39.73 22.58 9.14
N PRO A 151 -40.63 21.85 8.47
CA PRO A 151 -42.03 22.24 8.40
C PRO A 151 -42.64 22.29 9.80
N THR A 152 -43.44 23.31 10.08
CA THR A 152 -44.07 23.58 11.40
C THR A 152 -45.00 22.46 11.89
N GLN A 153 -45.40 21.53 11.01
CA GLN A 153 -46.16 20.34 11.38
C GLN A 153 -45.32 19.28 12.10
N VAL A 154 -44.00 19.36 12.01
CA VAL A 154 -43.05 18.38 12.57
C VAL A 154 -42.19 19.02 13.68
N GLU A 155 -41.95 20.33 13.61
CA GLU A 155 -41.17 21.08 14.59
C GLU A 155 -41.76 22.50 14.76
N ASP A 156 -42.34 22.81 15.92
CA ASP A 156 -42.78 24.16 16.24
C ASP A 156 -41.69 24.97 16.94
N ARG A 157 -40.96 25.75 16.14
CA ARG A 157 -39.88 26.63 16.61
C ARG A 157 -40.35 27.69 17.61
N HIS A 158 -41.64 28.06 17.62
CA HIS A 158 -42.17 29.10 18.50
C HIS A 158 -42.54 28.58 19.90
N SER A 159 -42.84 27.29 20.02
CA SER A 159 -43.06 26.62 21.30
C SER A 159 -41.75 26.12 21.93
N GLY A 160 -40.63 26.20 21.20
CA GLY A 160 -39.32 25.71 21.63
C GLY A 160 -39.11 24.21 21.41
N GLU A 161 -39.99 23.56 20.64
CA GLU A 161 -39.83 22.17 20.24
C GLU A 161 -38.80 22.09 19.11
N SER A 162 -37.70 21.36 19.36
CA SER A 162 -36.67 21.10 18.34
C SER A 162 -36.52 19.60 18.09
N LEU A 163 -36.30 19.24 16.82
CA LEU A 163 -36.00 17.86 16.46
C LEU A 163 -34.55 17.53 16.78
N GLU A 164 -34.34 16.49 17.58
CA GLU A 164 -33.01 15.94 17.79
C GLU A 164 -32.53 15.20 16.52
N PRO A 165 -31.25 15.36 16.13
CA PRO A 165 -30.72 14.69 14.95
C PRO A 165 -30.80 13.18 15.11
N ASN A 166 -31.64 12.54 14.29
CA ASN A 166 -31.77 11.09 14.30
C ASN A 166 -30.57 10.44 13.60
N THR A 167 -29.57 10.09 14.40
CA THR A 167 -28.33 9.43 13.94
C THR A 167 -28.44 7.90 13.89
N LEU A 168 -29.62 7.32 14.10
CA LEU A 168 -29.83 5.85 14.07
C LEU A 168 -29.36 5.20 12.75
N PHE A 169 -29.31 5.97 11.66
CA PHE A 169 -28.85 5.51 10.34
C PHE A 169 -27.59 6.24 9.83
N ALA A 170 -26.89 6.99 10.69
CA ALA A 170 -25.68 7.69 10.29
C ALA A 170 -24.49 6.72 10.14
N THR A 171 -23.67 6.91 9.10
CA THR A 171 -22.46 6.12 8.85
C THR A 171 -21.23 7.00 8.88
N TYR A 172 -20.23 6.63 9.70
CA TYR A 172 -18.91 7.28 9.72
C TYR A 172 -17.97 6.80 8.61
N ASP A 173 -18.41 5.83 7.80
CA ASP A 173 -17.61 5.31 6.70
C ASP A 173 -17.59 6.30 5.52
N PRO A 174 -16.43 6.89 5.16
CA PRO A 174 -16.35 7.82 4.04
C PRO A 174 -16.70 7.15 2.70
N SER A 175 -16.63 5.81 2.61
CA SER A 175 -17.02 5.07 1.40
C SER A 175 -18.53 5.14 1.12
N ALA A 176 -19.36 5.47 2.11
CA ALA A 176 -20.79 5.66 1.94
C ALA A 176 -21.14 6.84 1.01
N PHE A 177 -20.25 7.83 0.92
CA PHE A 177 -20.45 9.05 0.13
C PHE A 177 -19.41 9.22 -0.97
N VAL A 178 -18.19 8.72 -0.76
CA VAL A 178 -17.12 8.71 -1.76
C VAL A 178 -17.27 7.45 -2.61
N VAL A 179 -17.94 7.60 -3.74
CA VAL A 179 -17.87 6.58 -4.80
C VAL A 179 -16.44 6.59 -5.32
N SER A 180 -15.67 5.55 -4.99
CA SER A 180 -14.30 5.44 -5.47
C SER A 180 -14.32 5.45 -7.00
N GLU A 181 -13.39 6.17 -7.64
CA GLU A 181 -13.26 6.18 -9.11
C GLU A 181 -13.11 4.76 -9.69
N ASN A 182 -12.67 3.79 -8.87
CA ASN A 182 -12.60 2.38 -9.24
C ASN A 182 -13.98 1.71 -9.38
N ASP A 183 -15.00 2.18 -8.65
CA ASP A 183 -16.35 1.58 -8.66
C ASP A 183 -17.23 2.06 -9.83
N ARG A 184 -16.84 3.16 -10.50
CA ARG A 184 -17.51 3.71 -11.68
C ARG A 184 -16.63 3.69 -12.92
N THR A 185 -15.86 2.64 -13.11
CA THR A 185 -15.29 2.34 -14.43
C THR A 185 -16.41 1.87 -15.36
N SER A 186 -17.30 2.78 -15.78
CA SER A 186 -18.22 2.51 -16.88
C SER A 186 -17.36 2.30 -18.11
N SER A 187 -17.05 1.04 -18.41
CA SER A 187 -16.20 0.61 -19.52
C SER A 187 -16.77 0.99 -20.90
N ILE A 188 -18.00 1.52 -20.93
CA ILE A 188 -18.70 1.96 -22.12
C ILE A 188 -19.13 3.41 -21.89
N GLU A 189 -18.48 4.33 -22.60
CA GLU A 189 -18.98 5.70 -22.73
C GLU A 189 -20.42 5.68 -23.26
N GLN A 190 -21.36 6.22 -22.50
CA GLN A 190 -22.75 6.29 -22.94
C GLN A 190 -22.88 7.32 -24.07
N LYS A 191 -23.01 6.84 -25.31
CA LYS A 191 -23.21 7.69 -26.49
C LYS A 191 -24.57 8.38 -26.44
N ARG A 192 -24.64 9.59 -27.00
CA ARG A 192 -25.90 10.36 -27.16
C ARG A 192 -26.92 9.53 -27.98
N PRO A 193 -28.20 9.47 -27.58
CA PRO A 193 -29.19 8.62 -28.25
C PRO A 193 -29.68 9.24 -29.56
N ILE A 194 -28.99 8.95 -30.67
CA ILE A 194 -29.27 9.49 -32.02
C ILE A 194 -30.66 9.01 -32.54
N TRP A 195 -31.12 7.85 -32.10
CA TRP A 195 -32.37 7.21 -32.56
C TRP A 195 -33.67 7.86 -32.03
N SER A 196 -33.60 8.86 -31.15
CA SER A 196 -34.79 9.50 -30.58
C SER A 196 -34.76 11.01 -30.78
N ARG A 197 -35.68 11.54 -31.60
CA ARG A 197 -35.75 12.98 -31.92
C ARG A 197 -35.79 13.88 -30.69
N ARG A 198 -36.63 13.57 -29.69
CA ARG A 198 -36.73 14.36 -28.45
C ARG A 198 -35.48 14.25 -27.61
N ARG A 199 -34.92 13.04 -27.44
CA ARG A 199 -33.78 12.80 -26.55
C ARG A 199 -32.47 13.26 -27.17
N TRP A 200 -32.39 13.33 -28.50
CA TRP A 200 -31.30 13.98 -29.19
C TRP A 200 -31.26 15.46 -28.79
N ALA A 201 -32.32 16.22 -29.06
CA ALA A 201 -32.38 17.66 -28.75
C ALA A 201 -32.24 17.99 -27.25
N LEU A 202 -32.82 17.17 -26.36
CA LEU A 202 -32.75 17.39 -24.91
C LEU A 202 -31.37 17.12 -24.31
N ASN A 203 -30.56 16.24 -24.93
CA ASN A 203 -29.19 15.95 -24.49
C ASN A 203 -28.16 16.69 -25.36
N ASP A 204 -28.49 17.91 -25.81
CA ASP A 204 -27.53 18.71 -26.56
C ASP A 204 -26.46 19.28 -25.63
N ASN A 205 -25.20 19.07 -25.98
CA ASN A 205 -24.07 19.55 -25.20
C ASN A 205 -23.48 20.78 -25.88
N PHE A 206 -23.83 21.96 -25.39
CA PHE A 206 -23.38 23.25 -25.94
C PHE A 206 -21.94 23.57 -25.53
N MET A 207 -20.99 22.77 -26.00
CA MET A 207 -19.56 22.98 -25.77
C MET A 207 -18.84 23.29 -27.08
N VAL A 208 -18.06 24.37 -27.09
CA VAL A 208 -17.15 24.70 -28.19
C VAL A 208 -15.75 24.20 -27.80
N PRO A 209 -15.18 23.17 -28.45
CA PRO A 209 -13.85 22.71 -28.12
C PRO A 209 -12.85 23.83 -28.40
N LYS A 210 -12.05 24.18 -27.38
CA LYS A 210 -10.95 25.13 -27.50
C LYS A 210 -9.64 24.39 -27.29
N SER A 211 -8.76 24.44 -28.29
CA SER A 211 -7.38 24.02 -28.11
C SER A 211 -6.67 24.97 -27.13
N PRO A 212 -5.81 24.47 -26.22
CA PRO A 212 -4.96 25.34 -25.42
C PRO A 212 -4.15 26.23 -26.36
N LYS A 213 -4.29 27.56 -26.24
CA LYS A 213 -3.41 28.47 -26.98
C LYS A 213 -2.02 28.39 -26.35
N PRO A 214 -0.93 28.29 -27.13
CA PRO A 214 0.41 28.41 -26.56
C PRO A 214 0.49 29.78 -25.88
N LYS A 215 0.68 29.81 -24.56
CA LYS A 215 1.02 31.05 -23.87
C LYS A 215 2.36 31.49 -24.45
N ASN A 216 2.47 32.76 -24.84
CA ASN A 216 3.75 33.36 -25.18
C ASN A 216 4.70 33.11 -24.00
N THR A 217 5.61 32.16 -24.16
CA THR A 217 6.76 32.04 -23.27
C THR A 217 7.50 33.36 -23.35
N ILE A 218 7.70 33.99 -22.20
CA ILE A 218 8.70 35.05 -22.07
C ILE A 218 9.99 34.43 -22.59
N LYS A 219 10.56 34.98 -23.66
CA LYS A 219 11.91 34.64 -24.08
C LYS A 219 12.80 35.00 -22.89
N GLY A 220 13.35 33.99 -22.22
CA GLY A 220 14.42 34.21 -21.27
C GLY A 220 15.61 34.76 -22.04
N GLU A 221 15.94 36.02 -21.78
CA GLU A 221 17.30 36.54 -21.99
C GLU A 221 18.25 35.92 -20.95
#